data_AF-A0A0Q3VIE5-F1
#
_entry.id   AF-A0A0Q3VIE5-F1
#
_cell.length_a   1.000
_cell.length_b   1.000
_cell.length_c   1.000
_cell.angle_alpha   90.00
_cell.angle_beta   90.00
_cell.angle_gamma   90.00
#
_symmetry.space_group_name_H-M   'P 1'
#
loop_
_entity.id
_entity.type
_entity.pdbx_description
1 polymer ?
#
loop_
_entity_poly.entity_id
_entity_poly.type
_entity_poly.pdbx_seq_one_letter_code
_entity_poly.pdbx_strand_id
1 'polypeptide(L)'
;MEEFMGLLLGALKLFYPLLIASVIFFIYALIKRSWKLMLMSAILLYPDAWYFSESPRFPWAIFVPLIQFVLAILFYLKRENSREID
;
A
#
# COMPACT_ATOMS: atom_id res chain seq x y z
N MET A 1 -15.75 9.03 -5.35
CA MET A 1 -14.70 8.00 -5.14
C MET A 1 -15.05 6.74 -5.91
N GLU A 2 -16.31 6.28 -5.80
CA GLU A 2 -16.86 5.14 -6.55
C GLU A 2 -16.65 5.23 -8.06
N GLU A 3 -16.91 6.38 -8.71
CA GLU A 3 -16.69 6.51 -10.16
C GLU A 3 -15.21 6.35 -10.57
N PHE A 4 -14.29 6.91 -9.78
CA PHE A 4 -12.85 6.84 -10.05
C PHE A 4 -12.32 5.42 -9.84
N MET A 5 -12.76 4.75 -8.77
CA MET A 5 -12.39 3.38 -8.48
C MET A 5 -13.03 2.40 -9.46
N GLY A 6 -14.28 2.63 -9.88
CA GLY A 6 -14.95 1.87 -10.92
C GLY A 6 -14.26 1.98 -12.27
N LEU A 7 -13.72 3.16 -12.61
CA LEU A 7 -12.93 3.36 -13.82
C LEU A 7 -11.57 2.62 -13.74
N LEU A 8 -10.86 2.74 -12.62
CA LEU A 8 -9.57 2.08 -12.40
C LEU A 8 -9.69 0.55 -12.43
N LEU A 9 -10.60 -0.01 -11.63
CA LEU A 9 -10.70 -1.45 -11.43
C LEU A 9 -11.52 -2.13 -12.54
N GLY A 10 -12.54 -1.45 -13.06
CA GLY A 10 -13.42 -1.97 -14.11
C GLY A 10 -12.90 -1.67 -15.51
N ALA A 11 -12.97 -0.40 -15.94
CA ALA A 11 -12.69 -0.01 -17.33
C ALA A 11 -11.22 -0.26 -17.73
N LEU A 12 -10.28 0.09 -16.85
CA LEU A 12 -8.85 -0.09 -17.09
C LEU A 12 -8.33 -1.49 -16.66
N LYS A 13 -9.18 -2.31 -16.02
CA LYS A 13 -8.84 -3.66 -15.52
C LYS A 13 -7.58 -3.69 -14.64
N LEU A 14 -7.35 -2.61 -13.87
CA LEU A 14 -6.10 -2.43 -13.12
C LEU A 14 -6.05 -3.19 -11.79
N PHE A 15 -7.11 -3.89 -11.40
CA PHE A 15 -7.15 -4.66 -10.15
C PHE A 15 -5.93 -5.58 -9.97
N TYR A 16 -5.74 -6.56 -10.86
CA TYR A 16 -4.59 -7.47 -10.75
C TYR A 16 -3.24 -6.77 -10.94
N PRO A 17 -3.06 -5.87 -11.92
CA PRO A 17 -1.82 -5.11 -12.05
C PRO A 17 -1.44 -4.31 -10.78
N LEU A 18 -2.40 -3.61 -10.16
CA LEU A 18 -2.19 -2.83 -8.93
C LEU A 18 -1.84 -3.74 -7.76
N LEU A 19 -2.59 -4.84 -7.59
CA LEU A 19 -2.33 -5.82 -6.55
C LEU A 19 -0.92 -6.44 -6.68
N ILE A 20 -0.55 -6.88 -7.89
CA ILE A 20 0.77 -7.47 -8.16
C ILE A 20 1.88 -6.44 -7.90
N ALA A 21 1.72 -5.23 -8.43
CA ALA A 21 2.69 -4.15 -8.23
C ALA A 21 2.83 -3.80 -6.74
N SER A 22 1.72 -3.71 -6.01
CA SER A 22 1.72 -3.46 -4.56
C SER A 22 2.52 -4.52 -3.81
N VAL A 23 2.28 -5.80 -4.10
CA VAL A 23 3.00 -6.92 -3.46
C VAL A 23 4.49 -6.87 -3.78
N ILE A 24 4.86 -6.62 -5.03
CA ILE A 24 6.28 -6.50 -5.43
C ILE A 24 6.95 -5.33 -4.70
N PHE A 25 6.31 -4.16 -4.68
CA PHE A 25 6.83 -2.98 -3.97
C PHE A 25 6.93 -3.24 -2.47
N PHE A 26 5.96 -3.92 -1.87
CA PHE A 26 5.97 -4.26 -0.45
C PHE A 26 7.16 -5.16 -0.10
N ILE A 27 7.35 -6.27 -0.85
CA ILE A 27 8.48 -7.18 -0.65
C ILE A 27 9.81 -6.44 -0.83
N TYR A 28 9.93 -5.65 -1.90
CA TYR A 28 11.14 -4.89 -2.18
C TYR A 28 11.42 -3.83 -1.10
N ALA A 29 10.38 -3.18 -0.58
CA ALA A 29 10.46 -2.24 0.52
C ALA A 29 10.97 -2.89 1.82
N LEU A 30 10.53 -4.11 2.13
CA LEU A 30 11.01 -4.87 3.28
C LEU A 30 12.50 -5.23 3.15
N ILE A 31 12.92 -5.73 1.98
CA ILE A 31 14.32 -6.09 1.71
C ILE A 31 15.23 -4.86 1.83
N LYS A 32 14.85 -3.75 1.21
CA LYS A 32 15.64 -2.51 1.20
C LYS A 32 15.43 -1.64 2.43
N ARG A 33 14.52 -2.02 3.33
CA ARG A 33 14.06 -1.20 4.47
C ARG A 33 13.73 0.23 4.05
N SER A 34 13.06 0.38 2.91
CA SER A 34 12.81 1.68 2.28
C SER A 34 11.40 2.17 2.61
N TRP A 35 11.32 3.24 3.40
CA TRP A 35 10.06 3.88 3.76
C TRP A 35 9.28 4.39 2.53
N LYS A 36 9.99 4.88 1.51
CA LYS A 36 9.37 5.40 0.27
C LYS A 36 8.66 4.29 -0.50
N LEU A 37 9.33 3.14 -0.64
CA LEU A 37 8.76 1.99 -1.35
C LEU A 37 7.59 1.38 -0.59
N MET A 38 7.64 1.40 0.75
CA MET A 38 6.55 0.96 1.62
C MET A 38 5.32 1.86 1.49
N LEU A 39 5.51 3.18 1.38
CA LEU A 39 4.42 4.12 1.09
C LEU A 39 3.82 3.88 -0.29
N MET A 40 4.67 3.65 -1.30
CA MET A 40 4.21 3.36 -2.66
C MET A 40 3.38 2.08 -2.72
N SER A 41 3.78 1.02 -2.01
CA SER A 41 2.94 -0.20 -1.95
C SER A 41 1.59 0.07 -1.30
N ALA A 42 1.53 0.95 -0.29
CA ALA A 42 0.30 1.27 0.43
C ALA A 42 -0.69 2.00 -0.48
N ILE A 43 -0.19 2.99 -1.23
CA ILE A 43 -0.98 3.75 -2.20
C ILE A 43 -1.48 2.83 -3.32
N LEU A 44 -0.62 1.96 -3.84
CA LEU A 44 -0.99 1.00 -4.88
C LEU A 44 -2.06 0.01 -4.41
N LEU A 45 -2.04 -0.40 -3.14
CA LEU A 45 -3.01 -1.34 -2.58
C LEU A 45 -4.37 -0.69 -2.27
N TYR A 46 -4.40 0.62 -2.09
CA TYR A 46 -5.58 1.32 -1.57
C TYR A 46 -6.85 1.09 -2.43
N PRO A 47 -6.81 1.15 -3.78
CA PRO A 47 -7.97 0.84 -4.62
C PRO A 47 -8.50 -0.58 -4.39
N ASP A 48 -7.62 -1.57 -4.30
CA ASP A 48 -8.01 -2.97 -4.07
C ASP A 48 -8.59 -3.15 -2.66
N ALA A 49 -7.98 -2.53 -1.65
CA ALA A 49 -8.46 -2.56 -0.27
C ALA A 49 -9.85 -1.94 -0.11
N TRP A 50 -10.09 -0.81 -0.80
CA TRP A 50 -11.39 -0.17 -0.86
C TRP A 50 -12.43 -1.09 -1.50
N TYR A 51 -12.12 -1.68 -2.66
CA TYR A 51 -13.02 -2.63 -3.34
C TYR A 51 -13.38 -3.84 -2.47
N PHE A 52 -12.40 -4.43 -1.77
CA PHE A 52 -12.68 -5.54 -0.86
C PHE A 52 -13.50 -5.13 0.35
N SER A 53 -13.37 -3.89 0.82
CA SER A 53 -14.12 -3.39 1.99
C SER A 53 -15.61 -3.20 1.73
N GLU A 54 -16.02 -3.06 0.46
CA GLU A 54 -17.43 -3.05 0.08
C GLU A 54 -18.09 -4.43 0.26
N SER A 55 -17.30 -5.50 0.33
CA SER A 55 -17.81 -6.83 0.62
C SER A 55 -18.18 -6.95 2.10
N PRO A 56 -19.40 -7.41 2.44
CA PRO A 56 -19.81 -7.65 3.83
C PRO A 56 -18.91 -8.65 4.57
N ARG A 57 -18.18 -9.49 3.82
CA ARG A 57 -17.26 -10.49 4.39
C ARG A 57 -15.96 -9.86 4.90
N PHE A 58 -15.52 -8.74 4.34
CA PHE A 58 -14.21 -8.15 4.61
C PHE A 58 -14.23 -6.62 4.80
N PRO A 59 -15.13 -6.05 5.63
CA PRO A 59 -15.19 -4.60 5.84
C PRO A 59 -13.89 -4.02 6.42
N TRP A 60 -13.13 -4.85 7.12
CA TRP A 60 -11.82 -4.49 7.69
C TRP A 60 -10.70 -4.34 6.64
N ALA A 61 -10.93 -4.75 5.39
CA ALA A 61 -9.90 -4.69 4.33
C ALA A 61 -9.39 -3.27 4.06
N ILE A 62 -10.22 -2.25 4.30
CA ILE A 62 -9.84 -0.83 4.16
C ILE A 62 -8.64 -0.45 5.04
N PHE A 63 -8.41 -1.18 6.14
CA PHE A 63 -7.30 -0.92 7.06
C PHE A 63 -5.99 -1.62 6.67
N VAL A 64 -5.98 -2.49 5.65
CA VAL A 64 -4.77 -3.21 5.24
C VAL A 64 -3.63 -2.26 4.80
N PRO A 65 -3.88 -1.19 4.01
CA PRO A 65 -2.84 -0.21 3.68
C PRO A 65 -2.26 0.51 4.91
N LEU A 66 -3.00 0.61 6.02
CA LEU A 66 -2.53 1.25 7.25
C LEU A 66 -1.31 0.52 7.83
N ILE A 67 -1.26 -0.81 7.72
CA ILE A 67 -0.13 -1.62 8.18
C ILE A 67 1.15 -1.20 7.43
N GLN A 68 1.04 -1.02 6.13
CA GLN A 68 2.16 -0.57 5.29
C GLN A 68 2.56 0.86 5.65
N PHE A 69 1.59 1.74 5.93
CA PHE A 69 1.86 3.09 6.39
C PHE A 69 2.62 3.12 7.73
N VAL A 70 2.20 2.32 8.72
CA VAL A 70 2.92 2.21 10.01
C VAL A 70 4.34 1.70 9.81
N LEU A 71 4.53 0.68 8.97
CA LEU A 71 5.88 0.18 8.63
C LEU A 71 6.73 1.25 7.93
N ALA A 72 6.13 2.06 7.06
CA ALA A 72 6.82 3.17 6.41
C ALA A 72 7.33 4.19 7.44
N ILE A 73 6.51 4.55 8.44
CA ILE A 73 6.91 5.44 9.54
C ILE A 73 8.08 4.83 10.31
N LEU A 74 8.00 3.55 10.68
CA LEU A 74 9.07 2.87 11.41
C LEU A 74 10.40 2.86 10.62
N PHE A 75 10.34 2.61 9.31
CA PHE A 75 11.52 2.66 8.44
C PHE A 75 12.07 4.08 8.28
N TYR A 76 11.20 5.08 8.27
CA TYR A 76 11.60 6.48 8.22
C TYR A 76 12.34 6.91 9.49
N LEU A 77 11.74 6.66 10.67
CA LEU A 77 12.34 7.00 11.96
C LEU A 77 13.67 6.28 12.18
N LYS A 78 13.74 5.00 11.83
CA LYS A 78 15.00 4.23 11.93
C LYS A 78 16.10 4.83 11.05
N ARG A 79 15.76 5.30 9.85
CA ARG A 79 16.73 5.91 8.94
C ARG A 79 17.24 7.25 9.48
N GLU A 80 16.37 8.05 10.07
CA GLU A 80 16.76 9.38 10.59
C GLU A 80 17.66 9.23 11.82
N ASN A 81 17.33 8.32 12.74
CA ASN A 81 18.19 8.03 13.88
C ASN A 81 19.59 7.53 13.48
N SER A 82 19.72 6.84 12.34
CA SER A 82 21.03 6.43 11.82
C SER A 82 21.82 7.58 11.17
N ARG A 83 21.15 8.68 10.79
CA ARG A 83 21.80 9.85 10.18
C ARG A 83 22.26 10.88 11.20
N GLU A 84 21.67 10.93 12.39
CA GLU A 84 22.10 11.82 13.47
C GLU A 84 23.37 11.33 14.20
N ILE A 85 23.80 10.08 13.96
CA ILE A 85 24.95 9.46 14.63
C ILE A 85 26.24 9.54 13.76
N ASP A 86 26.11 9.92 12.48
CA ASP A 86 27.23 10.16 11.54
C ASP A 86 27.53 11.67 11.42
#